data_AF-A0A7R9EQ39-F1
#
_entry.id   AF-A0A7R9EQ39-F1
#
_cell.length_a   1.000
_cell.length_b   1.000
_cell.length_c   1.000
_cell.angle_alpha   90.00
_cell.angle_beta   90.00
_cell.angle_gamma   90.00
#
_symmetry.space_group_name_H-M   'P 1'
#
loop_
_entity.id
_entity.type
_entity.pdbx_description
1 polymer ?
#
loop_
_entity_poly.entity_id
_entity_poly.type
_entity_poly.pdbx_seq_one_letter_code
_entity_poly.pdbx_strand_id
1 'polypeptide(L)'
;MRRLHRKVNIVPVLAKADTLTSQEVKRLKEHVMVDIEENKIQDRELKTCVPFAVVGSNTVLEVAGKRIRGRQYPWGVVEVENPKHSDFIKLRTMLISTHMQDLKDVTQDVHYENFRAQCISQISQQAIRERSKLKRDSGPQFESSITDTDRLLLQKDEEIRRMQDMLTQMQEKLKSKGHTPMFRGQLSSPGGKGDPDHKRDSVVNV
;
A
#
# COMPACT_ATOMS: atom_id res chain seq x y z
N MET A 1 -17.16 4.00 13.35
CA MET A 1 -16.22 2.94 12.91
C MET A 1 -16.17 2.76 11.39
N ARG A 2 -17.32 2.64 10.69
CA ARG A 2 -17.40 2.39 9.23
C ARG A 2 -16.62 3.34 8.31
N ARG A 3 -16.34 4.59 8.69
CA ARG A 3 -15.54 5.50 7.86
C ARG A 3 -14.02 5.40 8.11
N LEU A 4 -13.63 4.90 9.28
CA LEU A 4 -12.24 4.88 9.75
C LEU A 4 -11.56 3.53 9.54
N HIS A 5 -12.33 2.42 9.52
CA HIS A 5 -11.77 1.06 9.44
C HIS A 5 -10.87 0.81 8.21
N ARG A 6 -11.06 1.55 7.12
CA ARG A 6 -10.22 1.43 5.90
C ARG A 6 -8.94 2.26 5.94
N LYS A 7 -8.85 3.20 6.89
CA LYS A 7 -7.79 4.21 6.95
C LYS A 7 -6.81 4.00 8.08
N VAL A 8 -7.25 3.36 9.17
CA VAL A 8 -6.45 3.20 10.38
C VAL A 8 -6.79 1.89 11.06
N ASN A 9 -5.82 1.37 11.81
CA ASN A 9 -6.03 0.27 12.74
C ASN A 9 -6.93 0.73 13.89
N ILE A 10 -7.99 -0.03 14.15
CA ILE A 10 -8.94 0.27 15.24
C ILE A 10 -8.86 -0.83 16.28
N VAL A 11 -8.61 -0.44 17.54
CA VAL A 11 -8.66 -1.35 18.70
C VAL A 11 -9.87 -0.99 19.56
N PRO A 12 -10.92 -1.83 19.58
CA PRO A 12 -12.10 -1.59 20.41
C PRO A 12 -11.79 -1.76 21.90
N VAL A 13 -12.18 -0.77 22.70
CA VAL A 13 -12.02 -0.79 24.16
C VAL A 13 -13.34 -0.41 24.84
N LEU A 14 -13.68 -1.13 25.91
CA LEU A 14 -14.74 -0.73 26.84
C LEU A 14 -14.11 0.14 27.92
N ALA A 15 -14.35 1.45 27.82
CA ALA A 15 -13.82 2.43 28.77
C ALA A 15 -14.56 2.37 30.11
N LYS A 16 -13.85 2.73 31.19
CA LYS A 16 -14.40 2.79 32.56
C LYS A 16 -15.13 1.49 32.94
N ALA A 17 -14.50 0.35 32.67
CA ALA A 17 -15.10 -0.96 32.95
C ALA A 17 -15.47 -1.17 34.44
N ASP A 18 -14.91 -0.36 35.34
CA ASP A 18 -15.23 -0.36 36.77
C ASP A 18 -16.62 0.21 37.10
N THR A 19 -17.31 0.85 36.14
CA THR A 19 -18.71 1.26 36.30
C THR A 19 -19.70 0.16 35.92
N LEU A 20 -19.22 -0.98 35.43
CA LEU A 20 -20.04 -2.09 34.97
C LEU A 20 -19.78 -3.32 35.84
N THR A 21 -20.83 -4.07 36.11
CA THR A 21 -20.69 -5.39 36.73
C THR A 21 -20.07 -6.40 35.75
N SER A 22 -19.47 -7.46 36.27
CA SER A 22 -18.87 -8.51 35.42
C SER A 22 -19.88 -9.14 34.44
N GLN A 23 -21.17 -9.19 34.80
CA GLN A 23 -22.24 -9.68 33.93
C GLN A 23 -22.53 -8.69 32.78
N GLU A 24 -22.60 -7.40 33.07
CA GLU A 24 -22.82 -6.35 32.06
C GLU A 24 -21.64 -6.26 31.10
N VAL A 25 -20.40 -6.33 31.61
CA VAL A 25 -19.19 -6.37 30.78
C VAL A 25 -19.26 -7.57 29.83
N LYS A 26 -19.67 -8.74 30.31
CA LYS A 26 -19.79 -9.93 29.45
C LYS A 26 -20.82 -9.74 28.33
N ARG A 27 -22.03 -9.26 28.67
CA ARG A 27 -23.08 -8.97 27.68
C ARG A 27 -22.64 -7.94 26.66
N LEU A 28 -21.95 -6.88 27.10
CA LEU A 28 -21.46 -5.82 26.22
C LEU A 28 -20.33 -6.31 25.31
N LYS A 29 -19.44 -7.17 25.82
CA LYS A 29 -18.41 -7.84 25.01
C LYS A 29 -19.04 -8.67 23.90
N GLU A 30 -20.05 -9.48 24.23
CA GLU A 30 -20.79 -10.30 23.27
C GLU A 30 -21.46 -9.43 22.19
N HIS A 31 -22.18 -8.38 22.59
CA HIS A 31 -22.86 -7.48 21.65
C HIS A 31 -21.88 -6.77 20.71
N VAL A 32 -20.80 -6.20 21.26
CA VAL A 32 -19.77 -5.51 20.46
C VAL A 32 -19.07 -6.48 19.51
N MET A 33 -18.87 -7.74 19.91
CA MET A 33 -18.27 -8.75 19.04
C MET A 33 -19.17 -9.05 17.84
N VAL A 34 -20.48 -9.22 18.06
CA VAL A 34 -21.47 -9.38 16.97
C VAL A 34 -21.44 -8.17 16.05
N ASP A 35 -21.47 -6.95 16.60
CA ASP A 35 -21.43 -5.72 15.80
C ASP A 35 -20.16 -5.62 14.93
N ILE A 36 -19.01 -6.03 15.46
CA ILE A 36 -17.74 -6.02 14.73
C ILE A 36 -17.77 -7.02 13.57
N GLU A 37 -18.31 -8.23 13.79
CA GLU A 37 -18.42 -9.27 12.77
C GLU A 37 -19.39 -8.87 11.65
N GLU A 38 -20.57 -8.34 12.01
CA GLU A 38 -21.56 -7.88 11.03
C GLU A 38 -21.03 -6.76 10.14
N ASN A 39 -20.22 -5.86 10.71
CA ASN A 39 -19.68 -4.73 9.99
C ASN A 39 -18.35 -5.01 9.29
N LYS A 40 -17.80 -6.24 9.39
CA LYS A 40 -16.51 -6.65 8.81
C LYS A 40 -15.39 -5.65 9.11
N ILE A 41 -15.38 -5.08 10.32
CA ILE A 41 -14.53 -3.93 10.66
C ILE A 41 -13.06 -4.35 10.87
N GLN A 42 -12.76 -5.63 11.06
CA GLN A 42 -11.40 -6.13 11.24
C GLN A 42 -11.15 -7.43 10.49
N ASP A 43 -9.95 -7.54 9.91
CA ASP A 43 -9.40 -8.79 9.44
C ASP A 43 -9.18 -9.76 10.60
N ARG A 44 -9.28 -11.04 10.27
CA ARG A 44 -9.41 -12.19 11.17
C ARG A 44 -8.25 -12.35 12.18
N GLU A 45 -7.14 -11.64 12.00
CA GLU A 45 -5.89 -11.85 12.71
C GLU A 45 -5.86 -11.23 14.12
N LEU A 46 -6.65 -10.19 14.40
CA LEU A 46 -6.70 -9.54 15.74
C LEU A 46 -7.82 -10.08 16.65
N LYS A 47 -8.46 -11.19 16.28
CA LYS A 47 -9.69 -11.73 16.89
C LYS A 47 -9.56 -12.26 18.32
N THR A 48 -8.37 -12.30 18.92
CA THR A 48 -8.17 -13.11 20.14
C THR A 48 -8.52 -12.43 21.45
N CYS A 49 -8.66 -11.09 21.53
CA CYS A 49 -8.89 -10.39 22.82
C CYS A 49 -9.79 -9.14 22.78
N VAL A 50 -10.68 -9.02 21.80
CA VAL A 50 -11.47 -7.79 21.57
C VAL A 50 -12.94 -7.99 21.98
N PRO A 51 -13.59 -7.03 22.68
CA PRO A 51 -13.06 -5.74 23.16
C PRO A 51 -12.44 -5.80 24.57
N PHE A 52 -11.38 -5.01 24.80
CA PHE A 52 -10.70 -4.94 26.11
C PHE A 52 -11.49 -4.10 27.11
N ALA A 53 -11.83 -4.66 28.26
CA ALA A 53 -12.48 -3.93 29.34
C ALA A 53 -11.43 -3.25 30.22
N VAL A 54 -11.25 -1.95 30.05
CA VAL A 54 -10.14 -1.21 30.66
C VAL A 54 -10.59 -0.17 31.67
N VAL A 55 -9.82 -0.10 32.76
CA VAL A 55 -9.89 0.95 33.77
C VAL A 55 -8.60 1.76 33.69
N GLY A 56 -8.72 3.08 33.63
CA GLY A 56 -7.58 3.99 33.66
C GLY A 56 -7.51 4.76 34.97
N SER A 57 -6.30 4.94 35.51
CA SER A 57 -6.06 5.84 36.65
C SER A 57 -4.64 6.42 36.58
N ASN A 58 -4.53 7.71 36.90
CA ASN A 58 -3.24 8.38 37.10
C ASN A 58 -2.82 8.40 38.57
N THR A 59 -3.73 8.06 39.48
CA THR A 59 -3.49 8.08 40.93
C THR A 59 -2.72 6.82 41.33
N VAL A 60 -1.63 7.01 42.08
CA VAL A 60 -0.86 5.94 42.70
C VAL A 60 -1.32 5.80 44.14
N LEU A 61 -1.78 4.60 44.49
CA LEU A 61 -2.23 4.22 45.83
C LEU A 61 -1.22 3.25 46.43
N GLU A 62 -1.03 3.31 47.74
CA GLU A 62 -0.22 2.34 48.48
C GLU A 62 -1.16 1.30 49.11
N VAL A 63 -1.12 0.08 48.58
CA VAL A 63 -1.96 -1.04 49.05
C VAL A 63 -1.04 -2.20 49.38
N ALA A 64 -1.12 -2.72 50.61
CA ALA A 64 -0.27 -3.81 51.09
C ALA A 64 1.25 -3.56 50.88
N GLY A 65 1.70 -2.33 51.11
CA GLY A 65 3.12 -1.92 50.97
C GLY A 65 3.62 -1.83 49.52
N LYS A 66 2.74 -1.98 48.52
CA LYS A 66 3.06 -1.80 47.11
C LYS A 66 2.38 -0.55 46.56
N ARG A 67 3.14 0.23 45.79
CA ARG A 67 2.62 1.36 45.03
C ARG A 67 1.97 0.85 43.75
N ILE A 68 0.65 0.91 43.70
CA ILE A 68 -0.15 0.44 42.57
C ILE A 68 -0.98 1.60 41.99
N ARG A 69 -1.23 1.58 40.68
CA ARG A 69 -2.14 2.54 40.05
C ARG A 69 -3.57 2.06 40.21
N GLY A 70 -4.45 2.91 40.72
CA GLY A 70 -5.82 2.50 41.04
C GLY A 70 -6.79 3.64 41.26
N ARG A 71 -8.07 3.31 41.33
CA ARG A 71 -9.15 4.24 41.69
C ARG A 71 -9.67 3.86 43.07
N GLN A 72 -9.77 4.83 43.97
CA GLN A 72 -10.33 4.62 45.31
C GLN A 72 -11.79 5.06 45.33
N TYR A 73 -12.63 4.18 45.86
CA TYR A 73 -14.04 4.41 46.13
C TYR A 73 -14.33 4.16 47.62
N PRO A 74 -15.46 4.67 48.16
CA PRO A 74 -15.86 4.39 49.54
C PRO A 74 -16.00 2.89 49.85
N TRP A 75 -16.34 2.08 48.84
CA TRP A 75 -16.53 0.63 48.94
C TRP A 75 -15.28 -0.20 48.60
N GLY A 76 -14.17 0.40 48.18
CA GLY A 76 -12.96 -0.34 47.88
C GLY A 76 -12.05 0.33 46.86
N VAL A 77 -10.97 -0.38 46.50
CA VAL A 77 -9.95 0.10 45.57
C VAL A 77 -9.95 -0.76 44.31
N VAL A 78 -10.02 -0.11 43.16
CA VAL A 78 -9.89 -0.75 41.85
C VAL A 78 -8.46 -0.61 41.36
N GLU A 79 -7.72 -1.70 41.40
CA GLU A 79 -6.36 -1.79 40.85
C GLU A 79 -6.39 -1.88 39.32
N VAL A 80 -5.70 -0.97 38.62
CA VAL A 80 -5.67 -0.91 37.16
C VAL A 80 -4.89 -2.07 36.54
N GLU A 81 -3.82 -2.50 37.21
CA GLU A 81 -2.94 -3.57 36.72
C GLU A 81 -3.43 -4.96 37.13
N ASN A 82 -4.54 -5.08 37.84
CA ASN A 82 -5.05 -6.38 38.26
C ASN A 82 -5.94 -7.02 37.16
N PRO A 83 -5.58 -8.20 36.61
CA PRO A 83 -6.36 -8.85 35.55
C PRO A 83 -7.80 -9.20 35.94
N LYS A 84 -8.10 -9.27 37.25
CA LYS A 84 -9.47 -9.52 37.74
C LYS A 84 -10.36 -8.28 37.62
N HIS A 85 -9.77 -7.08 37.65
CA HIS A 85 -10.48 -5.80 37.62
C HIS A 85 -10.45 -5.15 36.24
N SER A 86 -9.40 -5.38 35.45
CA SER A 86 -9.16 -4.68 34.20
C SER A 86 -8.31 -5.52 33.24
N ASP A 87 -8.66 -5.49 31.95
CA ASP A 87 -7.87 -6.06 30.86
C ASP A 87 -6.72 -5.11 30.41
N PHE A 88 -6.38 -4.09 31.21
CA PHE A 88 -5.36 -3.09 30.88
C PHE A 88 -3.99 -3.73 30.55
N ILE A 89 -3.55 -4.75 31.30
CA ILE A 89 -2.30 -5.45 31.00
C ILE A 89 -2.35 -6.06 29.60
N LYS A 90 -3.46 -6.70 29.23
CA LYS A 90 -3.62 -7.33 27.91
C LYS A 90 -3.57 -6.28 26.80
N LEU A 91 -4.26 -5.15 26.99
CA LEU A 91 -4.23 -4.03 26.04
C LEU A 91 -2.81 -3.48 25.88
N ARG A 92 -2.08 -3.27 26.99
CA ARG A 92 -0.69 -2.79 26.97
C ARG A 92 0.23 -3.76 26.22
N THR A 93 0.15 -5.05 26.53
CA THR A 93 0.96 -6.09 25.89
C THR A 93 0.65 -6.22 24.39
N MET A 94 -0.62 -6.07 24.01
CA MET A 94 -1.02 -6.03 22.60
C MET A 94 -0.36 -4.86 21.86
N LEU A 95 -0.52 -3.64 22.39
CA LEU A 95 -0.08 -2.42 21.71
C LEU A 95 1.44 -2.24 21.69
N ILE A 96 2.14 -2.60 22.77
CA ILE A 96 3.55 -2.26 22.96
C ILE A 96 4.48 -3.45 22.76
N SER A 97 4.04 -4.66 23.12
CA SER A 97 4.95 -5.81 23.19
C SER A 97 4.81 -6.76 22.01
N THR A 98 3.58 -7.04 21.57
CA THR A 98 3.31 -8.14 20.63
C THR A 98 2.98 -7.63 19.22
N HIS A 99 1.97 -6.77 19.08
CA HIS A 99 1.42 -6.40 17.76
C HIS A 99 1.86 -5.00 17.30
N MET A 100 2.87 -4.38 17.92
CA MET A 100 3.32 -3.04 17.50
C MET A 100 3.84 -3.05 16.06
N GLN A 101 4.63 -4.07 15.70
CA GLN A 101 5.22 -4.16 14.37
C GLN A 101 4.14 -4.45 13.32
N ASP A 102 3.28 -5.42 13.57
CA ASP A 102 2.14 -5.72 12.70
C ASP A 102 1.23 -4.50 12.46
N LEU A 103 0.95 -3.71 13.50
CA LEU A 103 0.16 -2.48 13.37
C LEU A 103 0.84 -1.46 12.45
N LYS A 104 2.18 -1.35 12.49
CA LYS A 104 2.94 -0.48 11.59
C LYS A 104 2.90 -1.01 10.16
N ASP A 105 3.11 -2.30 9.98
CA ASP A 105 3.17 -2.93 8.66
C ASP A 105 1.80 -2.84 7.96
N VAL A 106 0.70 -3.15 8.66
CA VAL A 106 -0.66 -2.94 8.14
C VAL A 106 -0.94 -1.48 7.81
N THR A 107 -0.43 -0.54 8.62
CA THR A 107 -0.60 0.90 8.32
C THR A 107 0.13 1.28 7.04
N GLN A 108 1.32 0.75 6.81
CA GLN A 108 2.12 1.05 5.64
C GLN A 108 1.55 0.37 4.39
N ASP A 109 1.40 -0.95 4.42
CA ASP A 109 1.12 -1.76 3.25
C ASP A 109 -0.36 -1.70 2.84
N VAL A 110 -1.26 -1.48 3.79
CA VAL A 110 -2.71 -1.42 3.52
C VAL A 110 -3.18 0.02 3.56
N HIS A 111 -3.10 0.70 4.71
CA HIS A 111 -3.78 1.98 4.86
C HIS A 111 -3.13 3.11 4.05
N TYR A 112 -1.81 3.20 4.10
CA TYR A 112 -1.05 4.23 3.37
C TYR A 112 -1.05 3.96 1.87
N GLU A 113 -0.79 2.73 1.42
CA GLU A 113 -0.84 2.41 -0.01
C GLU A 113 -2.23 2.61 -0.62
N ASN A 114 -3.31 2.27 0.09
CA ASN A 114 -4.66 2.56 -0.37
C ASN A 114 -4.92 4.07 -0.51
N PHE A 115 -4.41 4.88 0.42
CA PHE A 115 -4.50 6.33 0.33
C PHE A 115 -3.66 6.87 -0.83
N ARG A 116 -2.42 6.39 -0.98
CA ARG A 116 -1.50 6.75 -2.06
C ARG A 116 -2.09 6.46 -3.44
N ALA A 117 -2.65 5.27 -3.63
CA ALA A 117 -3.33 4.89 -4.86
C ALA A 117 -4.53 5.82 -5.17
N GLN A 118 -5.32 6.18 -4.16
CA GLN A 118 -6.43 7.13 -4.32
C GLN A 118 -5.94 8.53 -4.71
N CYS A 119 -4.89 9.05 -4.08
CA CYS A 119 -4.31 10.35 -4.43
C CYS A 119 -3.80 10.38 -5.87
N ILE A 120 -3.03 9.36 -6.28
CA ILE A 120 -2.52 9.26 -7.66
C ILE A 120 -3.69 9.19 -8.66
N SER A 121 -4.73 8.41 -8.35
CA SER A 121 -5.91 8.31 -9.20
C SER A 121 -6.64 9.65 -9.35
N GLN A 122 -6.80 10.41 -8.26
CA GLN A 122 -7.45 11.72 -8.31
C GLN A 122 -6.65 12.73 -9.13
N ILE A 123 -5.32 12.77 -8.98
CA ILE A 123 -4.44 13.63 -9.77
C ILE A 123 -4.54 13.26 -11.26
N SER A 124 -4.49 11.96 -11.59
CA SER A 124 -4.66 11.48 -12.97
C SER A 124 -6.01 11.90 -13.56
N GLN A 125 -7.11 11.74 -12.81
CA GLN A 125 -8.45 12.15 -13.25
C GLN A 125 -8.54 13.67 -13.47
N GLN A 126 -7.90 14.47 -12.62
CA GLN A 126 -7.89 15.92 -12.74
C GLN A 126 -7.07 16.38 -13.96
N ALA A 127 -5.91 15.76 -14.21
CA ALA A 127 -5.13 15.99 -15.41
C ALA A 127 -5.90 15.63 -16.70
N ILE A 128 -6.66 14.53 -16.70
CA ILE A 128 -7.53 14.15 -17.83
C ILE A 128 -8.66 15.18 -18.04
N ARG A 129 -9.26 15.70 -16.95
CA ARG A 129 -10.29 16.74 -17.02
C ARG A 129 -9.75 18.07 -17.54
N GLU A 130 -8.54 18.45 -17.13
CA GLU A 130 -7.89 19.67 -17.63
C GLU A 130 -7.49 19.52 -19.11
N ARG A 131 -6.95 18.37 -19.51
CA ARG A 131 -6.65 18.07 -20.91
C ARG A 131 -7.90 18.08 -21.79
N SER A 132 -9.02 17.56 -21.31
CA SER A 132 -10.29 17.58 -22.06
C SER A 132 -10.94 18.96 -22.12
N LYS A 133 -10.74 19.82 -21.11
CA LYS A 133 -11.16 21.24 -21.16
C LYS A 133 -10.32 22.05 -22.17
N LEU A 134 -9.01 21.86 -22.18
CA LEU A 134 -8.11 22.49 -23.18
C LEU A 134 -8.39 22.01 -24.61
N LYS A 135 -8.77 20.74 -24.78
CA LYS A 135 -9.19 20.18 -26.08
C LYS A 135 -10.49 20.81 -26.61
N ARG A 136 -11.34 21.34 -25.73
CA ARG A 136 -12.61 22.01 -26.11
C ARG A 136 -12.43 23.48 -26.48
N ASP A 137 -11.33 24.10 -26.07
CA ASP A 137 -11.03 25.53 -26.31
C ASP A 137 -10.08 25.75 -27.50
N SER A 138 -9.49 24.67 -28.01
CA SER A 138 -8.76 24.67 -29.29
C SER A 138 -9.77 24.46 -30.41
N GLY A 139 -10.08 25.50 -31.18
CA GLY A 139 -10.96 25.41 -32.35
C GLY A 139 -10.55 24.32 -33.36
N PRO A 140 -11.40 24.03 -34.37
CA PRO A 140 -11.37 22.81 -35.19
C PRO A 140 -10.12 22.61 -36.07
N GLN A 141 -9.09 23.44 -35.94
CA GLN A 141 -7.90 23.43 -36.78
C GLN A 141 -6.75 22.55 -36.24
N PHE A 142 -6.74 22.23 -34.93
CA PHE A 142 -5.74 21.33 -34.33
C PHE A 142 -6.20 19.87 -34.23
N GLU A 143 -7.48 19.56 -34.48
CA GLU A 143 -8.00 18.19 -34.43
C GLU A 143 -7.65 17.33 -35.66
N SER A 144 -7.43 17.95 -36.83
CA SER A 144 -7.01 17.23 -38.05
C SER A 144 -5.67 16.55 -37.82
N SER A 145 -4.68 17.26 -37.26
CA SER A 145 -3.34 16.70 -37.12
C SER A 145 -3.29 15.49 -36.17
N ILE A 146 -4.01 15.49 -35.04
CA ILE A 146 -3.96 14.35 -34.10
C ILE A 146 -4.70 13.13 -34.66
N THR A 147 -5.87 13.32 -35.29
CA THR A 147 -6.63 12.22 -35.89
C THR A 147 -5.93 11.66 -37.14
N ASP A 148 -5.32 12.52 -37.94
CA ASP A 148 -4.49 12.11 -39.08
C ASP A 148 -3.20 11.40 -38.62
N THR A 149 -2.59 11.84 -37.50
CA THR A 149 -1.39 11.19 -36.94
C THR A 149 -1.72 9.80 -36.38
N ASP A 150 -2.85 9.63 -35.66
CA ASP A 150 -3.31 8.32 -35.17
C ASP A 150 -3.66 7.37 -36.34
N ARG A 151 -4.28 7.89 -37.40
CA ARG A 151 -4.59 7.10 -38.60
C ARG A 151 -3.32 6.69 -39.36
N LEU A 152 -2.33 7.57 -39.43
CA LEU A 152 -1.05 7.30 -40.06
C LEU A 152 -0.23 6.29 -39.25
N LEU A 153 -0.27 6.36 -37.91
CA LEU A 153 0.35 5.38 -37.02
C LEU A 153 -0.23 3.98 -37.22
N LEU A 154 -1.55 3.83 -37.30
CA LEU A 154 -2.20 2.54 -37.57
C LEU A 154 -1.83 1.96 -38.93
N GLN A 155 -1.74 2.79 -39.98
CA GLN A 155 -1.28 2.34 -41.29
C GLN A 155 0.19 1.91 -41.27
N LYS A 156 1.04 2.65 -40.56
CA LYS A 156 2.47 2.33 -40.42
C LYS A 156 2.67 1.05 -39.64
N ASP A 157 1.91 0.82 -38.57
CA ASP A 157 1.95 -0.43 -37.80
C ASP A 157 1.50 -1.63 -38.64
N GLU A 158 0.48 -1.47 -39.49
CA GLU A 158 0.02 -2.55 -40.36
C GLU A 158 1.04 -2.87 -41.48
N GLU A 159 1.69 -1.85 -42.04
CA GLU A 159 2.82 -2.02 -42.98
C GLU A 159 4.02 -2.72 -42.32
N ILE A 160 4.40 -2.29 -41.11
CA ILE A 160 5.48 -2.91 -40.34
C ILE A 160 5.17 -4.37 -40.08
N ARG A 161 3.92 -4.70 -39.73
CA ARG A 161 3.50 -6.08 -39.48
C ARG A 161 3.58 -6.94 -40.74
N ARG A 162 3.12 -6.44 -41.89
CA ARG A 162 3.25 -7.15 -43.18
C ARG A 162 4.72 -7.34 -43.56
N MET A 163 5.57 -6.35 -43.30
CA MET A 163 6.99 -6.43 -43.59
C MET A 163 7.70 -7.43 -42.68
N GLN A 164 7.34 -7.48 -41.40
CA GLN A 164 7.82 -8.50 -40.45
C GLN A 164 7.43 -9.92 -40.89
N ASP A 165 6.19 -10.13 -41.32
CA ASP A 165 5.74 -11.44 -41.80
C ASP A 165 6.48 -11.84 -43.09
N MET A 166 6.69 -10.90 -44.01
CA MET A 166 7.43 -11.16 -45.25
C MET A 166 8.92 -11.44 -44.99
N LEU A 167 9.56 -10.70 -44.09
CA LEU A 167 10.94 -10.95 -43.67
C LEU A 167 11.08 -12.30 -42.98
N THR A 168 10.13 -12.67 -42.11
CA THR A 168 10.09 -13.99 -41.46
C THR A 168 9.98 -15.10 -42.50
N GLN A 169 9.04 -14.97 -43.46
CA GLN A 169 8.90 -15.93 -44.55
C GLN A 169 10.15 -16.02 -45.44
N MET A 170 10.82 -14.90 -45.70
CA MET A 170 12.04 -14.89 -46.52
C MET A 170 13.22 -15.52 -45.76
N GLN A 171 13.36 -15.24 -44.47
CA GLN A 171 14.36 -15.84 -43.59
C GLN A 171 14.12 -17.34 -43.40
N GLU A 172 12.85 -17.77 -43.35
CA GLU A 172 12.46 -19.17 -43.29
C GLU A 172 12.72 -19.90 -44.61
N LYS A 173 12.46 -19.26 -45.76
CA LYS A 173 12.84 -19.77 -47.09
C LYS A 173 14.35 -19.85 -47.29
N LEU A 174 15.12 -18.94 -46.70
CA LEU A 174 16.59 -18.98 -46.67
C LEU A 174 17.14 -20.05 -45.73
N LYS A 175 16.44 -20.33 -44.62
CA LYS A 175 16.77 -21.44 -43.71
C LYS A 175 16.37 -22.80 -44.29
N SER A 176 15.29 -22.88 -45.06
CA SER A 176 14.82 -24.11 -45.70
C SER A 176 15.57 -24.45 -46.98
N LYS A 177 16.09 -23.44 -47.71
CA LYS A 177 17.05 -23.63 -48.80
C LYS A 177 18.46 -23.41 -48.27
N GLY A 178 19.03 -24.44 -47.64
CA GLY A 178 20.45 -24.45 -47.31
C GLY A 178 21.31 -24.29 -48.55
N HIS A 179 21.86 -23.10 -48.78
CA HIS A 179 22.99 -22.89 -49.68
C HIS A 179 23.79 -21.66 -49.25
N THR A 180 25.02 -21.90 -48.76
CA THR A 180 26.07 -20.90 -48.63
C THR A 180 26.42 -20.35 -50.01
N PRO A 181 26.75 -19.06 -50.12
CA PRO A 181 28.06 -18.79 -50.70
C PRO A 181 28.84 -17.67 -49.99
N MET A 182 30.14 -17.91 -49.92
CA MET A 182 31.19 -16.91 -49.76
C MET A 182 31.13 -15.90 -50.91
N PHE A 183 31.13 -14.60 -50.62
CA PHE A 183 31.78 -13.64 -51.52
C PHE A 183 32.40 -12.47 -50.75
N ARG A 184 33.72 -12.37 -50.95
CA ARG A 184 34.65 -11.33 -50.52
C ARG A 184 34.59 -10.20 -51.56
N GLY A 185 34.52 -8.94 -51.13
CA GLY A 185 34.60 -7.80 -52.04
C GLY A 185 34.44 -6.47 -51.33
N GLN A 186 35.54 -5.74 -51.21
CA GLN A 186 35.69 -4.45 -50.54
C GLN A 186 34.88 -3.33 -51.22
N LEU A 187 34.47 -2.31 -50.47
CA LEU A 187 34.51 -0.90 -50.86
C LEU A 187 34.46 -0.02 -49.59
N SER A 188 35.66 0.35 -49.15
CA SER A 188 36.09 1.62 -48.53
C SER A 188 35.06 2.55 -47.87
N SER A 189 35.18 2.71 -46.56
CA SER A 189 34.87 3.95 -45.83
C SER A 189 36.15 4.77 -45.64
N PRO A 190 36.17 6.10 -45.85
CA PRO A 190 37.27 6.93 -45.42
C PRO A 190 37.16 7.20 -43.91
N GLY A 191 38.26 6.94 -43.21
CA GLY A 191 38.41 7.25 -41.81
C GLY A 191 38.58 8.75 -41.55
N GLY A 192 38.04 9.19 -40.41
CA GLY A 192 38.50 10.37 -39.68
C GLY A 192 39.01 9.92 -38.32
N LYS A 193 40.34 9.91 -38.15
CA LYS A 193 41.02 9.69 -36.88
C LYS A 193 40.86 10.92 -35.99
N GLY A 194 40.65 10.69 -34.70
CA GLY A 194 40.76 11.67 -33.64
C GLY A 194 40.96 10.94 -32.31
N ASP A 195 42.16 10.43 -32.09
CA ASP A 195 42.70 10.07 -30.77
C ASP A 195 43.24 11.35 -30.11
N PRO A 196 43.36 11.47 -28.77
CA PRO A 196 44.24 10.57 -28.03
C PRO A 196 43.81 10.18 -26.59
N ASP A 197 44.19 8.96 -26.23
CA ASP A 197 44.84 8.57 -24.96
C ASP A 197 44.87 9.60 -23.81
N HIS A 198 44.26 9.25 -22.68
CA HIS A 198 45.01 9.17 -21.42
C HIS A 198 44.34 8.26 -20.37
N LYS A 199 45.13 7.29 -19.92
CA LYS A 199 45.03 6.51 -18.68
C LYS A 199 44.39 7.29 -17.52
N ARG A 200 43.57 6.62 -16.70
CA ARG A 200 43.97 6.13 -15.36
C ARG A 200 42.78 5.54 -14.59
N ASP A 201 43.02 4.34 -14.09
CA ASP A 201 42.69 3.85 -12.75
C ASP A 201 41.23 3.77 -12.30
N SER A 202 40.77 2.52 -12.18
CA SER A 202 40.47 1.89 -10.90
C SER A 202 40.09 2.84 -9.75
N VAL A 203 38.90 2.67 -9.18
CA VAL A 203 38.71 2.33 -7.76
C VAL A 203 37.24 2.00 -7.52
N VAL A 204 37.08 0.78 -7.01
CA VAL A 204 35.92 0.21 -6.33
C VAL A 204 35.95 0.69 -4.86
N ASN A 205 34.78 0.74 -4.20
CA ASN A 205 34.51 1.00 -2.77
C ASN A 205 34.06 2.46 -2.49
N VAL A 206 33.04 2.76 -1.68
CA VAL A 206 32.28 2.05 -0.62
C VAL A 206 30.80 2.45 -0.74
#